data_AF-A0A6J6LXV4-F1
#
_entry.id   AF-A0A6J6LXV4-F1
#
_cell.length_a   1.000
_cell.length_b   1.000
_cell.length_c   1.000
_cell.angle_alpha   90.00
_cell.angle_beta   90.00
_cell.angle_gamma   90.00
#
_symmetry.space_group_name_H-M   'P 1'
#
loop_
_entity.id
_entity.type
_entity.pdbx_description
1 polymer ?
#
loop_
_entity_poly.entity_id
_entity_poly.type
_entity_poly.pdbx_seq_one_letter_code
_entity_poly.pdbx_strand_id
1 'polypeptide(L)' 'MGRGRAKAKQTKVARDLKYNSQEMDLDRLAKELHGETPTQQNQDDEDPYAEGNYIPRA' A
#
# COMPACT_ATOMS: atom_id res chain seq x y z
N MET A 1 17.99 -8.30 32.51
CA MET A 1 16.74 -9.10 32.56
C MET A 1 15.64 -8.30 31.87
N GLY A 2 15.13 -8.70 30.70
CA GLY A 2 14.11 -7.90 30.00
C GLY A 2 13.93 -8.21 28.50
N ARG A 3 14.94 -8.80 27.87
CA ARG A 3 14.89 -9.18 26.45
C ARG A 3 13.81 -10.22 26.14
N GLY A 4 13.51 -11.15 27.06
CA GLY A 4 12.48 -12.18 26.85
C GLY A 4 11.07 -11.62 26.68
N ARG A 5 10.71 -10.59 27.45
CA ARG A 5 9.38 -9.93 27.35
C ARG A 5 9.25 -9.12 26.06
N ALA A 6 10.29 -8.39 25.68
CA ALA A 6 10.33 -7.66 24.41
C ALA A 6 10.24 -8.63 23.23
N LYS A 7 11.03 -9.71 23.24
CA LYS A 7 10.99 -10.76 22.20
C LYS A 7 9.60 -11.39 22.08
N ALA A 8 8.97 -11.74 23.20
CA ALA A 8 7.62 -12.29 23.20
C ALA A 8 6.59 -11.33 22.60
N LYS A 9 6.66 -10.03 22.96
CA LYS A 9 5.79 -8.99 22.37
C LYS A 9 6.00 -8.86 20.86
N GLN A 10 7.25 -8.83 20.41
CA GLN A 10 7.57 -8.72 18.98
C GLN A 10 7.10 -9.94 18.18
N THR A 11 7.29 -11.16 18.72
CA THR A 11 6.79 -12.37 18.07
C THR A 11 5.27 -12.40 17.99
N LYS A 12 4.56 -11.88 18.99
CA LYS A 12 3.10 -11.73 18.94
C LYS A 12 2.70 -10.77 17.84
N VAL A 13 3.26 -9.55 17.82
CA VAL A 13 2.97 -8.54 16.80
C VAL A 13 3.26 -9.05 15.39
N ALA A 14 4.39 -9.74 15.20
CA ALA A 14 4.76 -10.30 13.91
C ALA A 14 3.81 -11.43 13.46
N ARG A 15 3.34 -12.27 14.40
CA ARG A 15 2.34 -13.30 14.10
C ARG A 15 1.01 -12.66 13.72
N ASP A 16 0.56 -11.69 14.50
CA ASP A 16 -0.68 -10.97 14.23
C ASP A 16 -0.57 -10.30 12.85
N LEU A 17 0.53 -9.63 12.52
CA LEU A 17 0.72 -9.04 11.19
C LEU A 17 0.77 -10.08 10.04
N LYS A 18 1.39 -11.23 10.27
CA LYS A 18 1.56 -12.28 9.23
C LYS A 18 0.27 -13.06 8.96
N TYR A 19 -0.49 -13.35 10.01
CA TYR A 19 -1.64 -14.26 9.95
C TYR A 19 -2.98 -13.56 10.17
N ASN A 20 -2.99 -12.26 10.49
CA ASN A 20 -4.18 -11.47 10.33
C ASN A 20 -4.45 -11.35 8.84
N SER A 21 -5.34 -12.20 8.34
CA SER A 21 -5.94 -12.01 7.02
C SER A 21 -6.60 -10.64 7.06
N GLN A 22 -6.06 -9.68 6.32
CA GLN A 22 -6.69 -8.38 6.18
C GLN A 22 -8.11 -8.65 5.66
N GLU A 23 -9.15 -8.27 6.41
CA GLU A 23 -10.50 -8.16 5.86
C GLU A 23 -10.46 -7.04 4.84
N MET A 24 -10.20 -7.43 3.60
CA MET A 24 -10.11 -6.53 2.48
C MET A 24 -11.52 -6.41 1.91
N ASP A 25 -12.00 -5.18 1.75
CA ASP A 25 -13.27 -4.91 1.10
C ASP A 25 -13.15 -5.26 -0.39
N LEU A 26 -13.50 -6.50 -0.73
CA LEU A 26 -13.43 -7.02 -2.09
C LEU A 26 -14.34 -6.26 -3.05
N ASP A 27 -15.47 -5.72 -2.55
CA ASP A 27 -16.40 -4.92 -3.35
C ASP A 27 -15.77 -3.59 -3.72
N ARG A 28 -15.04 -2.96 -2.80
CA ARG A 28 -14.28 -1.74 -3.07
C ARG A 28 -13.13 -2.00 -4.06
N LEU A 29 -12.39 -3.10 -3.90
CA LEU A 29 -11.31 -3.47 -4.81
C LEU A 29 -11.84 -3.74 -6.24
N ALA A 30 -12.96 -4.46 -6.35
CA ALA A 30 -13.57 -4.73 -7.64
C ALA A 30 -13.97 -3.43 -8.36
N LYS A 31 -14.56 -2.46 -7.64
CA LYS A 31 -14.92 -1.15 -8.19
C LYS A 31 -13.72 -0.35 -8.67
N GLU A 32 -12.60 -0.39 -7.95
CA GLU A 32 -11.35 0.25 -8.36
C GLU A 32 -10.77 -0.39 -9.62
N LEU A 33 -10.74 -1.74 -9.67
CA LEU A 33 -10.26 -2.48 -10.84
C LEU A 33 -11.12 -2.26 -12.09
N HIS A 34 -12.44 -2.16 -11.91
CA HIS A 34 -13.38 -1.87 -13.00
C HIS A 34 -13.42 -0.38 -13.38
N GLY A 35 -12.67 0.48 -12.68
CA GLY A 35 -12.56 1.91 -13.00
C GLY A 35 -13.83 2.71 -12.68
N GLU A 36 -14.70 2.21 -11.81
CA GLU A 36 -15.96 2.87 -11.43
C GLU A 36 -15.75 3.98 -10.39
N THR A 37 -14.57 4.04 -9.77
CA THR A 37 -14.18 5.17 -8.93
C THR A 37 -13.78 6.34 -9.82
N PRO A 38 -14.28 7.57 -9.60
CA PRO A 38 -13.86 8.74 -10.37
C PRO A 38 -12.36 8.90 -10.19
N THR A 39 -11.63 8.49 -11.23
CA THR A 39 -10.20 8.67 -11.38
C THR A 39 -9.87 10.11 -11.00
N GLN A 40 -9.04 10.29 -9.98
CA GLN A 40 -8.36 11.56 -9.77
C GLN A 40 -7.39 11.75 -10.94
N GLN A 41 -7.89 12.15 -12.10
CA GLN A 41 -7.15 12.34 -13.36
C GLN A 41 -6.20 13.54 -13.31
N ASN A 42 -5.60 13.87 -12.17
CA ASN A 42 -4.86 15.14 -11.99
C ASN A 42 -3.58 14.98 -11.15
N GLN A 43 -3.13 13.76 -10.83
CA GLN A 43 -1.85 13.56 -10.12
C GLN A 43 -0.75 13.00 -11.03
N ASP A 44 -1.09 12.33 -12.13
CA ASP A 44 -0.10 11.76 -13.05
C ASP A 44 0.69 12.85 -13.79
N ASP A 45 0.08 14.02 -14.02
CA ASP A 45 0.74 15.15 -14.71
C ASP A 45 1.81 15.87 -13.87
N GLU A 46 1.88 15.62 -12.55
CA GLU A 46 2.88 16.23 -11.64
C GLU A 46 4.07 15.29 -11.37
N ASP A 47 3.99 14.01 -11.77
CA ASP A 47 5.10 13.07 -11.60
C ASP A 47 6.20 13.34 -12.65
N PRO A 48 7.43 13.71 -12.26
CA PRO A 48 8.55 13.87 -13.20
C PRO A 48 8.92 12.58 -13.94
N TYR A 49 8.40 11.42 -13.51
CA TYR A 49 8.56 10.13 -14.15
C TYR A 49 7.34 9.67 -14.97
N ALA A 50 6.27 10.47 -15.05
CA ALA A 50 5.16 10.18 -15.95
C ALA A 50 5.61 10.23 -17.41
N GLU A 51 5.00 9.38 -18.26
CA GLU A 51 5.40 9.21 -19.66
C GLU A 51 5.39 10.52 -20.47
N GLY A 52 4.54 11.48 -20.11
CA GLY A 52 4.47 12.81 -20.74
C GLY A 52 5.51 13.84 -20.24
N ASN A 53 6.10 13.61 -19.07
CA ASN A 53 6.94 14.58 -18.35
C ASN A 53 8.43 14.21 -18.31
N TYR A 54 8.84 13.15 -19.00
CA TYR A 54 10.21 12.66 -18.96
C TYR A 54 11.21 13.64 -19.61
N ILE A 55 12.07 14.23 -18.79
CA ILE A 55 13.17 15.09 -19.26
C ILE A 55 14.47 14.27 -19.30
N PRO A 56 15.00 13.93 -20.49
CA PRO A 56 16.29 13.26 -20.60
C PRO A 56 17.40 14.19 -20.10
N ARG A 57 18.24 13.72 -19.16
CA ARG A 57 19.46 14.45 -18.79
C ARG A 57 20.47 14.35 -19.94
N ALA A 58 20.86 15.51 -20.46
CA ALA A 58 21.96 15.68 -21.42
C ALA A 58 23.33 15.51 -20.76
#